data_AF-A0A4Y2VPV0-F1
#
_entry.id   AF-A0A4Y2VPV0-F1
#
_cell.length_a   1.000
_cell.length_b   1.000
_cell.length_c   1.000
_cell.angle_alpha   90.00
_cell.angle_beta   90.00
_cell.angle_gamma   90.00
#
_symmetry.space_group_name_H-M   'P 1'
#
loop_
_entity.id
_entity.type
_entity.pdbx_description
1 polymer ?
#
loop_
_entity_poly.entity_id
_entity_poly.type
_entity_poly.pdbx_seq_one_letter_code
_entity_poly.pdbx_strand_id
1 'polypeptide(L)'
;MGSFRLEIIIRIQIFTAISEARKNKKFFVGVSLDIKSAYDSVHIDELIYKCLQLGITGKVAKWMHHFLQERSFQIRWRNTLSDTNILFKSLPQGSVLSPILFVIFLNDFYETLDENVECSIFADDIFVYCSHHSMTYIQTKIQNTMENIYKWCSYWKLAICPDKSAIIDLSNKNLTSLPRITYAGIPLTWSESIKYLGIQFAKNNQNGRILRNLRSKALKKINGLKILGYKRNGPRTKHLITIANNSILSLFYYSCPIINKFSETHLKACNVIQTTTLRIALGVPIWTPNIVLLKLAGQEIMSVKIRRLAVQFFIKQIATHPFSALIHTNDEFKLQIVEKDAGYLRVAFQNLNCIPDHVITLPVLPHSNPNLCEIFLKEFLFQSKETPVSIIVTSFTECIQNLFPNHYIIATDGSKSHCYTSIDGLSKIQQFSYRIHSLNSVFTAEVLAIC
;
A
#
# COMPACT_ATOMS: atom_id res chain seq x y z
N MET A 1 4.38 8.10 0.01
CA MET A 1 3.90 7.14 1.04
C MET A 1 2.62 6.38 0.62
N GLY A 2 1.82 6.89 -0.33
CA GLY A 2 0.59 6.22 -0.82
C GLY A 2 0.81 4.96 -1.66
N SER A 3 1.74 4.99 -2.63
CA SER A 3 2.04 3.86 -3.53
C SER A 3 2.37 2.55 -2.78
N PHE A 4 3.18 2.63 -1.70
CA PHE A 4 3.54 1.48 -0.88
C PHE A 4 2.36 0.77 -0.19
N ARG A 5 1.30 1.51 0.18
CA ARG A 5 0.12 0.89 0.79
C ARG A 5 -0.68 0.11 -0.24
N LEU A 6 -0.81 0.64 -1.45
CA LEU A 6 -1.53 0.00 -2.54
C LEU A 6 -0.85 -1.32 -2.95
N GLU A 7 0.48 -1.34 -3.05
CA GLU A 7 1.22 -2.58 -3.33
C GLU A 7 0.93 -3.69 -2.31
N ILE A 8 0.91 -3.35 -1.02
CA ILE A 8 0.65 -4.32 0.05
C ILE A 8 -0.78 -4.85 -0.05
N ILE A 9 -1.76 -3.98 -0.30
CA ILE A 9 -3.16 -4.35 -0.49
C ILE A 9 -3.31 -5.33 -1.65
N ILE A 10 -2.75 -5.01 -2.82
CA ILE A 10 -2.78 -5.86 -4.01
C ILE A 10 -2.22 -7.25 -3.73
N ARG A 11 -1.05 -7.32 -3.08
CA ARG A 11 -0.43 -8.61 -2.75
C ARG A 11 -1.30 -9.44 -1.80
N ILE A 12 -2.02 -8.79 -0.87
CA ILE A 12 -2.94 -9.46 0.05
C ILE A 12 -4.15 -10.00 -0.72
N GLN A 13 -4.76 -9.22 -1.62
CA GLN A 13 -5.89 -9.67 -2.44
C GLN A 13 -5.54 -10.94 -3.21
N ILE A 14 -4.42 -10.94 -3.94
CA ILE A 14 -3.95 -12.12 -4.68
C ILE A 14 -3.71 -13.30 -3.72
N PHE A 15 -3.07 -13.07 -2.57
CA PHE A 15 -2.83 -14.13 -1.59
C PHE A 15 -4.13 -14.71 -1.02
N THR A 16 -5.12 -13.86 -0.75
CA THR A 16 -6.44 -14.32 -0.28
C THR A 16 -7.16 -15.11 -1.35
N ALA A 17 -7.20 -14.63 -2.60
CA ALA A 17 -7.82 -15.33 -3.73
C ALA A 17 -7.21 -16.74 -3.93
N ILE A 18 -5.87 -16.86 -3.86
CA ILE A 18 -5.18 -18.15 -3.90
C ILE A 18 -5.60 -19.04 -2.73
N SER A 19 -5.65 -18.50 -1.51
CA SER A 19 -5.98 -19.26 -0.31
C SER A 19 -7.43 -19.77 -0.34
N GLU A 20 -8.35 -18.95 -0.83
CA GLU A 20 -9.75 -19.29 -1.00
C GLU A 20 -9.95 -20.36 -2.07
N ALA A 21 -9.31 -20.23 -3.23
CA ALA A 21 -9.34 -21.25 -4.27
C ALA A 21 -8.82 -22.61 -3.76
N ARG A 22 -7.74 -22.59 -2.96
CA ARG A 22 -7.20 -23.80 -2.32
C ARG A 22 -8.16 -24.40 -1.30
N LYS A 23 -8.79 -23.59 -0.44
CA LYS A 23 -9.79 -24.03 0.54
C LYS A 23 -10.98 -24.70 -0.17
N ASN A 24 -11.42 -24.11 -1.27
CA ASN A 24 -12.53 -24.61 -2.08
C ASN A 24 -12.13 -25.72 -3.07
N LYS A 25 -10.89 -26.22 -3.02
CA LYS A 25 -10.38 -27.27 -3.94
C LYS A 25 -10.57 -26.93 -5.43
N LYS A 26 -10.51 -25.63 -5.77
CA LYS A 26 -10.53 -25.11 -7.14
C LYS A 26 -9.11 -25.11 -7.72
N PHE A 27 -9.03 -25.13 -9.04
CA PHE A 27 -7.82 -24.72 -9.74
C PHE A 27 -7.68 -23.19 -9.66
N PHE A 28 -6.45 -22.70 -9.75
CA PHE A 28 -6.11 -21.28 -9.77
C PHE A 28 -4.96 -21.10 -10.74
N VAL A 29 -5.21 -20.47 -11.88
CA VAL A 29 -4.20 -20.19 -12.89
C VAL A 29 -4.10 -18.69 -13.06
N GLY A 30 -2.87 -18.19 -13.05
CA GLY A 30 -2.56 -16.78 -13.30
C GLY A 30 -1.64 -16.63 -14.50
N VAL A 31 -1.76 -15.49 -15.18
CA VAL A 31 -0.90 -15.04 -16.26
C VAL A 31 -0.31 -13.70 -15.85
N SER A 32 1.01 -13.65 -15.75
CA SER A 32 1.75 -12.40 -15.59
C SER A 32 2.09 -11.85 -16.96
N LEU A 33 1.72 -10.59 -17.19
CA LEU A 33 1.99 -9.86 -18.42
C LEU A 33 2.89 -8.66 -18.11
N ASP A 34 3.89 -8.42 -18.96
CA ASP A 34 4.85 -7.31 -18.86
C ASP A 34 4.61 -6.36 -20.03
N ILE A 35 4.18 -5.12 -19.75
CA ILE A 35 4.05 -4.09 -20.79
C ILE A 35 5.45 -3.59 -21.16
N LYS A 36 5.78 -3.70 -22.45
CA LYS A 36 7.06 -3.22 -22.98
C LYS A 36 7.14 -1.70 -22.89
N SER A 37 8.11 -1.22 -22.10
CA SER A 37 8.43 0.21 -21.96
C SER A 37 7.18 1.06 -21.65
N ALA A 38 6.38 0.64 -20.66
CA ALA A 38 5.03 1.13 -20.47
C ALA A 38 4.86 2.66 -20.50
N TYR A 39 5.69 3.41 -19.76
CA TYR A 39 5.62 4.88 -19.74
C TYR A 39 6.00 5.49 -21.09
N ASP A 40 6.99 4.91 -21.78
CA ASP A 40 7.49 5.40 -23.06
C ASP A 40 6.56 5.06 -24.23
N SER A 41 5.70 4.06 -24.05
CA SER A 41 4.76 3.57 -25.05
C SER A 41 3.43 4.32 -25.09
N VAL A 42 3.11 5.14 -24.07
CA VAL A 42 1.85 5.90 -24.02
C VAL A 42 1.84 6.95 -25.12
N HIS A 43 0.81 6.88 -25.98
CA HIS A 43 0.54 7.88 -27.01
C HIS A 43 -0.23 9.06 -26.40
N ILE A 44 0.28 10.28 -26.58
CA ILE A 44 -0.24 11.46 -25.88
C ILE A 44 -1.68 11.79 -26.32
N ASP A 45 -1.97 11.74 -27.61
CA ASP A 45 -3.32 12.07 -28.11
C ASP A 45 -4.39 11.09 -27.60
N GLU A 46 -4.05 9.80 -27.51
CA GLU A 46 -4.94 8.74 -27.00
C GLU A 46 -5.18 8.89 -25.50
N LEU A 47 -4.15 9.26 -24.75
CA LEU A 47 -4.28 9.59 -23.33
C LEU A 47 -5.20 10.79 -23.13
N ILE A 48 -5.04 11.86 -23.93
CA ILE A 48 -5.89 13.04 -23.82
C ILE A 48 -7.33 12.71 -24.23
N TYR A 49 -7.53 11.87 -25.24
CA TYR A 49 -8.84 11.33 -25.58
C TYR A 49 -9.50 10.59 -24.39
N LYS A 50 -8.76 9.70 -23.71
CA LYS A 50 -9.25 9.04 -22.48
C LYS A 50 -9.57 10.04 -21.36
N CYS A 51 -8.73 11.07 -21.16
CA CYS A 51 -9.02 12.13 -20.20
C CYS A 51 -10.35 12.84 -20.52
N LEU A 52 -10.61 13.15 -21.79
CA LEU A 52 -11.85 13.77 -22.23
C LEU A 52 -13.06 12.85 -22.01
N GLN A 53 -12.93 11.54 -22.27
CA GLN A 53 -13.98 10.55 -21.98
C GLN A 53 -14.35 10.48 -20.50
N LEU A 54 -13.38 10.70 -19.60
CA LEU A 54 -13.60 10.80 -18.15
C LEU A 54 -14.18 12.15 -17.70
N GLY A 55 -14.48 13.07 -18.63
CA GLY A 55 -15.01 14.40 -18.33
C GLY A 55 -13.96 15.45 -17.99
N ILE A 56 -12.66 15.13 -18.08
CA ILE A 56 -11.59 16.12 -17.87
C ILE A 56 -11.50 17.00 -19.12
N THR A 57 -12.11 18.17 -19.07
CA THR A 57 -12.29 19.06 -20.23
C THR A 57 -11.76 20.48 -19.97
N GLY A 58 -11.89 21.38 -20.96
CA GLY A 58 -11.58 22.79 -20.80
C GLY A 58 -10.09 23.11 -20.64
N LYS A 59 -9.77 24.04 -19.74
CA LYS A 59 -8.39 24.54 -19.54
C LYS A 59 -7.44 23.46 -19.01
N VAL A 60 -7.94 22.54 -18.19
CA VAL A 60 -7.12 21.46 -17.61
C VAL A 60 -6.66 20.49 -18.70
N ALA A 61 -7.56 20.04 -19.57
CA ALA A 61 -7.22 19.18 -20.70
C ALA A 61 -6.20 19.83 -21.65
N LYS A 62 -6.40 21.11 -21.98
CA LYS A 62 -5.46 21.89 -22.80
C LYS A 62 -4.08 22.00 -22.15
N TRP A 63 -4.04 22.27 -20.84
CA TRP A 63 -2.79 22.35 -20.10
C TRP A 63 -2.06 21.00 -20.08
N MET A 64 -2.76 19.89 -19.83
CA MET A 64 -2.15 18.55 -19.85
C MET A 64 -1.60 18.20 -21.24
N HIS A 65 -2.35 18.52 -22.29
CA HIS A 65 -1.93 18.31 -23.67
C HIS A 65 -0.64 19.09 -23.97
N HIS A 66 -0.59 20.40 -23.68
CA HIS A 66 0.63 21.20 -23.87
C HIS A 66 1.79 20.74 -22.98
N PHE A 67 1.53 20.28 -21.76
CA PHE A 67 2.58 19.76 -20.87
C PHE A 67 3.26 18.50 -21.42
N LEU A 68 2.53 17.70 -22.19
CA LEU A 68 2.98 16.42 -22.74
C LEU A 68 3.52 16.52 -24.17
N GLN A 69 3.12 17.55 -24.93
CA GLN A 69 3.55 17.77 -26.30
C GLN A 69 4.92 18.46 -26.44
N GLU A 70 5.48 18.38 -27.65
CA GLU A 70 6.72 19.07 -28.07
C GLU A 70 7.95 18.83 -27.19
N ARG A 71 7.96 17.69 -26.48
CA ARG A 71 9.10 17.30 -25.67
C ARG A 71 10.24 16.86 -26.58
N SER A 72 11.44 17.32 -26.32
CA SER A 72 12.65 16.87 -27.01
C SER A 72 13.72 16.39 -26.04
N PHE A 73 14.59 15.49 -26.51
CA PHE A 73 15.77 15.08 -25.75
C PHE A 73 17.01 15.04 -26.62
N GLN A 74 18.17 15.16 -25.97
CA GLN A 74 19.49 14.93 -26.53
C GLN A 74 20.27 14.05 -25.57
N ILE A 75 21.14 13.20 -26.11
CA ILE A 75 22.04 12.36 -25.33
C ILE A 75 23.40 13.03 -25.29
N ARG A 76 23.91 13.31 -24.08
CA ARG A 76 25.29 13.78 -23.90
C ARG A 76 26.20 12.61 -23.57
N TRP A 77 27.19 12.37 -24.42
CA TRP A 77 28.30 11.47 -24.12
C TRP A 77 29.59 12.27 -24.05
N ARG A 78 30.20 12.34 -22.85
CA ARG A 78 31.36 13.21 -22.57
C ARG A 78 31.07 14.67 -22.93
N ASN A 79 31.69 15.19 -23.99
CA ASN A 79 31.56 16.57 -24.47
C ASN A 79 30.80 16.69 -25.79
N THR A 80 30.23 15.60 -26.30
CA THR A 80 29.43 15.59 -27.53
C THR A 80 27.95 15.38 -27.19
N LEU A 81 27.09 16.17 -27.82
CA LEU A 81 25.64 16.02 -27.80
C LEU A 81 25.19 15.31 -29.07
N SER A 82 24.15 14.47 -28.97
CA SER A 82 23.43 13.97 -30.13
C SER A 82 22.56 15.06 -30.76
N ASP A 83 22.01 14.77 -31.93
CA ASP A 83 20.91 15.54 -32.48
C ASP A 83 19.70 15.56 -31.54
N THR A 84 18.89 16.62 -31.66
CA THR A 84 17.65 16.81 -30.92
C THR A 84 16.57 15.90 -31.49
N ASN A 85 16.09 14.97 -30.68
CA ASN A 85 14.97 14.10 -31.05
C ASN A 85 13.69 14.55 -30.36
N ILE A 86 12.61 14.67 -31.13
CA ILE A 86 11.27 15.01 -30.64
C ILE A 86 10.56 13.72 -30.18
N LEU A 87 9.86 13.79 -29.05
CA LEU A 87 9.10 12.72 -28.43
C LEU A 87 7.60 12.94 -28.65
N PHE A 88 7.00 12.06 -29.46
CA PHE A 88 5.54 12.02 -29.68
C PHE A 88 4.81 11.06 -28.73
N LYS A 89 5.57 10.19 -28.09
CA LYS A 89 5.15 9.21 -27.10
C LYS A 89 6.07 9.33 -25.91
N SER A 90 5.57 8.97 -24.73
CA SER A 90 6.24 8.98 -23.42
C SER A 90 5.60 9.93 -22.42
N LEU A 91 5.32 9.37 -21.24
CA LEU A 91 5.07 10.15 -20.05
C LEU A 91 6.39 10.59 -19.42
N PRO A 92 6.53 11.85 -18.97
CA PRO A 92 7.75 12.33 -18.35
C PRO A 92 8.10 11.54 -17.08
N GLN A 93 9.19 10.79 -17.12
CA GLN A 93 9.68 10.07 -15.95
C GLN A 93 10.13 11.05 -14.87
N GLY A 94 9.69 10.84 -13.63
CA GLY A 94 9.95 11.74 -12.50
C GLY A 94 8.93 12.88 -12.35
N SER A 95 8.00 13.06 -13.29
CA SER A 95 6.85 13.93 -13.08
C SER A 95 5.86 13.30 -12.10
N VAL A 96 5.34 14.10 -11.18
CA VAL A 96 4.31 13.69 -10.21
C VAL A 96 2.99 13.32 -10.91
N LEU A 97 2.73 13.89 -12.08
CA LEU A 97 1.49 13.68 -12.83
C LEU A 97 1.50 12.38 -13.66
N SER A 98 2.67 11.91 -14.10
CA SER A 98 2.80 10.75 -14.98
C SER A 98 2.15 9.48 -14.41
N PRO A 99 2.31 9.11 -13.12
CA PRO A 99 1.62 7.94 -12.57
C PRO A 99 0.09 8.05 -12.64
N ILE A 100 -0.47 9.25 -12.43
CA ILE A 100 -1.93 9.46 -12.48
C ILE A 100 -2.42 9.32 -13.92
N LEU A 101 -1.70 9.92 -14.87
CA LEU A 101 -2.00 9.79 -16.29
C LEU A 101 -1.92 8.34 -16.76
N PHE A 102 -0.94 7.59 -16.26
CA PHE A 102 -0.81 6.18 -16.59
C PHE A 102 -1.98 5.34 -16.03
N VAL A 103 -2.46 5.64 -14.82
CA VAL A 103 -3.68 5.01 -14.27
C VAL A 103 -4.90 5.35 -15.12
N ILE A 104 -5.06 6.61 -15.54
CA ILE A 104 -6.14 7.02 -16.46
C ILE A 104 -6.05 6.25 -17.78
N PHE A 105 -4.84 6.06 -18.30
CA PHE A 105 -4.62 5.34 -19.55
C PHE A 105 -5.10 3.88 -19.48
N LEU A 106 -4.87 3.22 -18.34
CA LEU A 106 -5.26 1.82 -18.10
C LEU A 106 -6.69 1.67 -17.54
N ASN A 107 -7.47 2.74 -17.38
CA ASN A 107 -8.73 2.70 -16.64
C ASN A 107 -9.76 1.73 -17.22
N ASP A 108 -9.86 1.66 -18.54
CA ASP A 108 -10.74 0.76 -19.31
C ASP A 108 -10.13 -0.64 -19.52
N PHE A 109 -8.94 -0.94 -19.00
CA PHE A 109 -8.32 -2.26 -19.15
C PHE A 109 -9.22 -3.36 -18.58
N TYR A 110 -9.94 -3.08 -17.49
CA TYR A 110 -10.85 -4.04 -16.86
C TYR A 110 -12.00 -4.50 -17.77
N GLU A 111 -12.34 -3.71 -18.80
CA GLU A 111 -13.36 -4.09 -19.81
C GLU A 111 -12.87 -5.22 -20.73
N THR A 112 -11.57 -5.52 -20.73
CA THR A 112 -11.00 -6.62 -21.52
C THR A 112 -11.21 -8.00 -20.88
N LEU A 113 -11.54 -8.04 -19.59
CA LEU A 113 -11.64 -9.28 -18.82
C LEU A 113 -12.91 -10.04 -19.18
N ASP A 114 -12.76 -11.35 -19.43
CA ASP A 114 -13.92 -12.25 -19.54
C ASP A 114 -14.56 -12.44 -18.15
N GLU A 115 -15.82 -12.87 -18.14
CA GLU A 115 -16.58 -13.14 -16.93
C GLU A 115 -15.85 -14.15 -16.02
N ASN A 116 -15.81 -13.87 -14.71
CA ASN A 116 -15.11 -14.64 -13.68
C ASN A 116 -13.57 -14.68 -13.86
N VAL A 117 -13.01 -13.76 -14.66
CA VAL A 117 -11.57 -13.48 -14.70
C VAL A 117 -11.31 -12.20 -13.92
N GLU A 118 -10.36 -12.27 -12.99
CA GLU A 118 -9.93 -11.13 -12.21
C GLU A 118 -8.57 -10.64 -12.70
N CYS A 119 -8.26 -9.38 -12.45
CA CYS A 119 -6.99 -8.79 -12.80
C CYS A 119 -6.46 -7.87 -11.69
N SER A 120 -5.16 -7.92 -11.50
CA SER A 120 -4.43 -6.97 -10.69
C SER A 120 -3.41 -6.22 -11.54
N ILE A 121 -3.48 -4.89 -11.50
CA ILE A 121 -2.62 -4.00 -12.28
C ILE A 121 -1.90 -3.09 -11.30
N PHE A 122 -0.59 -2.98 -11.46
CA PHE A 122 0.20 -2.01 -10.74
C PHE A 122 1.30 -1.48 -11.64
N ALA A 123 1.13 -0.24 -12.10
CA ALA A 123 1.94 0.31 -13.18
C ALA A 123 1.97 -0.69 -14.36
N ASP A 124 3.16 -1.09 -14.79
CA ASP A 124 3.41 -1.98 -15.94
C ASP A 124 3.24 -3.48 -15.63
N ASP A 125 3.16 -3.86 -14.36
CA ASP A 125 2.95 -5.24 -13.92
C ASP A 125 1.45 -5.61 -13.94
N ILE A 126 1.06 -6.50 -14.84
CA ILE A 126 -0.31 -7.02 -14.95
C ILE A 126 -0.36 -8.49 -14.54
N PHE A 127 -1.29 -8.85 -13.68
CA PHE A 127 -1.54 -10.22 -13.26
C PHE A 127 -3.03 -10.57 -13.43
N VAL A 128 -3.33 -11.34 -14.47
CA VAL A 128 -4.68 -11.84 -14.78
C VAL A 128 -4.81 -13.23 -14.18
N TYR A 129 -5.92 -13.55 -13.51
CA TYR A 129 -6.10 -14.87 -12.93
C TYR A 129 -7.56 -15.31 -12.90
N CYS A 130 -7.76 -16.62 -12.92
CA CYS A 130 -9.07 -17.25 -12.84
C CYS A 130 -9.02 -18.47 -11.92
N SER A 131 -10.09 -18.68 -11.16
CA SER A 131 -10.24 -19.85 -10.29
C SER A 131 -11.56 -20.58 -10.52
N HIS A 132 -11.49 -21.89 -10.75
CA HIS A 132 -12.67 -22.70 -11.06
C HIS A 132 -12.42 -24.19 -10.80
N HIS A 133 -13.47 -25.00 -10.72
CA HIS A 133 -13.33 -26.46 -10.53
C HIS A 133 -12.87 -27.18 -11.80
N SER A 134 -13.13 -26.61 -12.97
CA SER A 134 -12.76 -27.15 -14.28
C SER A 134 -11.57 -26.38 -14.88
N MET A 135 -10.54 -27.11 -15.28
CA MET A 135 -9.37 -26.55 -15.97
C MET A 135 -9.70 -26.10 -17.40
N THR A 136 -10.61 -26.79 -18.09
CA THR A 136 -11.02 -26.41 -19.45
C THR A 136 -11.74 -25.06 -19.43
N TYR A 137 -12.58 -24.83 -18.42
CA TYR A 137 -13.22 -23.52 -18.22
C TYR A 137 -12.17 -22.41 -18.03
N ILE A 138 -11.18 -22.63 -17.15
CA ILE A 138 -10.10 -21.66 -16.92
C ILE A 138 -9.33 -21.37 -18.20
N GLN A 139 -8.97 -22.41 -18.96
CA GLN A 139 -8.26 -22.25 -20.23
C GLN A 139 -9.06 -21.36 -21.19
N THR A 140 -10.35 -21.64 -21.38
CA THR A 140 -11.21 -20.85 -22.27
C THR A 140 -11.30 -19.40 -21.81
N LYS A 141 -11.59 -19.16 -20.53
CA LYS A 141 -11.75 -17.80 -19.98
C LYS A 141 -10.46 -16.99 -20.05
N ILE A 142 -9.32 -17.59 -19.70
CA ILE A 142 -8.03 -16.91 -19.80
C ILE A 142 -7.67 -16.67 -21.28
N GLN A 143 -7.89 -17.62 -22.18
CA GLN A 143 -7.59 -17.45 -23.61
C GLN A 143 -8.41 -16.32 -24.24
N ASN A 144 -9.73 -16.28 -23.99
CA ASN A 144 -10.60 -15.17 -24.43
C ASN A 144 -10.09 -13.82 -23.90
N THR A 145 -9.71 -13.79 -22.62
CA THR A 145 -9.14 -12.59 -22.00
C THR A 145 -7.83 -12.17 -22.67
N MET A 146 -6.92 -13.10 -23.00
CA MET A 146 -5.68 -12.78 -23.72
C MET A 146 -5.95 -12.19 -25.11
N GLU A 147 -6.97 -12.66 -25.81
CA GLU A 147 -7.37 -12.13 -27.11
C GLU A 147 -7.97 -10.73 -27.01
N ASN A 148 -8.80 -10.48 -25.99
CA ASN A 148 -9.35 -9.15 -25.73
C ASN A 148 -8.25 -8.15 -25.33
N ILE A 149 -7.32 -8.56 -24.46
CA ILE A 149 -6.15 -7.75 -24.09
C ILE A 149 -5.32 -7.45 -25.34
N TYR A 150 -5.09 -8.42 -26.22
CA TYR A 150 -4.34 -8.18 -27.45
C TYR A 150 -5.03 -7.15 -28.36
N LYS A 151 -6.35 -7.24 -28.55
CA LYS A 151 -7.13 -6.25 -29.32
C LYS A 151 -7.03 -4.86 -28.68
N TRP A 152 -7.19 -4.79 -27.36
CA TRP A 152 -7.10 -3.53 -26.60
C TRP A 152 -5.69 -2.92 -26.70
N CYS A 153 -4.64 -3.72 -26.49
CA CYS A 153 -3.26 -3.27 -26.66
C CYS A 153 -2.99 -2.80 -28.09
N SER A 154 -3.52 -3.49 -29.09
CA SER A 154 -3.37 -3.09 -30.50
C SER A 154 -4.06 -1.76 -30.78
N TYR A 155 -5.26 -1.55 -30.23
CA TYR A 155 -6.02 -0.31 -30.38
C TYR A 155 -5.31 0.88 -29.71
N TRP A 156 -4.80 0.69 -28.49
CA TRP A 156 -4.08 1.71 -27.71
C TRP A 156 -2.56 1.72 -27.93
N LYS A 157 -2.09 1.05 -29.01
CA LYS A 157 -0.68 0.97 -29.43
C LYS A 157 0.30 0.56 -28.32
N LEU A 158 -0.15 -0.25 -27.36
CA LEU A 158 0.69 -0.88 -26.36
C LEU A 158 1.22 -2.23 -26.85
N ALA A 159 2.40 -2.60 -26.38
CA ALA A 159 3.01 -3.90 -26.66
C ALA A 159 3.26 -4.64 -25.36
N ILE A 160 2.83 -5.90 -25.29
CA ILE A 160 3.20 -6.84 -24.22
C ILE A 160 4.43 -7.62 -24.69
N CYS A 161 5.33 -7.95 -23.76
CA CYS A 161 6.50 -8.77 -24.03
C CYS A 161 6.18 -10.25 -23.71
N PRO A 162 5.94 -11.12 -24.71
CA PRO A 162 5.58 -12.52 -24.46
C PRO A 162 6.70 -13.29 -23.75
N ASP A 163 7.97 -12.98 -24.04
CA ASP A 163 9.14 -13.65 -23.45
C ASP A 163 9.29 -13.41 -21.94
N LYS A 164 8.80 -12.27 -21.45
CA LYS A 164 8.75 -11.94 -20.02
C LYS A 164 7.43 -12.32 -19.36
N SER A 165 6.45 -12.70 -20.17
CA SER A 165 5.13 -13.10 -19.70
C SER A 165 5.13 -14.59 -19.40
N ALA A 166 4.41 -14.99 -18.36
CA ALA A 166 4.41 -16.39 -17.91
C ALA A 166 3.07 -16.79 -17.28
N ILE A 167 2.73 -18.06 -17.43
CA ILE A 167 1.59 -18.70 -16.80
C ILE A 167 2.05 -19.41 -15.53
N ILE A 168 1.24 -19.38 -14.48
CA ILE A 168 1.50 -20.10 -13.24
C ILE A 168 0.24 -20.78 -12.71
N ASP A 169 0.41 -22.02 -12.25
CA ASP A 169 -0.58 -22.73 -11.43
C ASP A 169 -0.26 -22.54 -9.95
N LEU A 170 -1.22 -22.01 -9.20
CA LEU A 170 -1.10 -21.80 -7.76
C LEU A 170 -2.10 -22.66 -6.97
N SER A 171 -2.78 -23.60 -7.63
CA SER A 171 -3.70 -24.53 -6.96
C SER A 171 -2.98 -25.61 -6.17
N ASN A 172 -3.71 -26.27 -5.26
CA ASN A 172 -3.21 -27.48 -4.57
C ASN A 172 -3.44 -28.76 -5.40
N LYS A 173 -4.16 -28.66 -6.52
CA LYS A 173 -4.44 -29.80 -7.39
C LYS A 173 -3.27 -30.06 -8.32
N ASN A 174 -3.02 -31.32 -8.64
CA ASN A 174 -2.07 -31.64 -9.70
C ASN A 174 -2.75 -31.46 -11.05
N LEU A 175 -2.06 -30.75 -11.95
CA LEU A 175 -2.45 -30.65 -13.34
C LEU A 175 -2.11 -31.96 -14.04
N THR A 176 -3.07 -32.53 -14.75
CA THR A 176 -2.85 -33.70 -15.60
C THR A 176 -2.15 -33.32 -16.90
N SER A 177 -2.43 -32.12 -17.41
CA SER A 177 -1.75 -31.51 -18.56
C SER A 177 -1.69 -29.99 -18.39
N LEU A 178 -0.70 -29.37 -19.02
CA LEU A 178 -0.55 -27.92 -19.04
C LEU A 178 -1.34 -27.37 -20.23
N PRO A 179 -2.43 -26.61 -20.02
CA PRO A 179 -3.20 -26.10 -21.13
C PRO A 179 -2.39 -25.09 -21.95
N ARG A 180 -2.61 -25.10 -23.27
CA ARG A 180 -2.00 -24.16 -24.20
C ARG A 180 -2.78 -22.86 -24.15
N ILE A 181 -2.13 -21.80 -23.67
CA ILE A 181 -2.64 -20.42 -23.66
C ILE A 181 -1.68 -19.58 -24.50
N THR A 182 -2.23 -18.73 -25.36
CA THR A 182 -1.47 -17.94 -26.32
C THR A 182 -1.82 -16.46 -26.19
N TYR A 183 -0.84 -15.61 -26.45
CA TYR A 183 -1.01 -14.17 -26.60
C TYR A 183 -0.51 -13.76 -27.98
N ALA A 184 -1.36 -13.10 -28.77
CA ALA A 184 -1.07 -12.77 -30.18
C ALA A 184 -0.63 -13.99 -31.03
N GLY A 185 -1.20 -15.17 -30.75
CA GLY A 185 -0.83 -16.45 -31.39
C GLY A 185 0.46 -17.09 -30.87
N ILE A 186 1.23 -16.39 -30.03
CA ILE A 186 2.47 -16.89 -29.42
C ILE A 186 2.13 -17.65 -28.13
N PRO A 187 2.55 -18.91 -27.95
CA PRO A 187 2.30 -19.66 -26.72
C PRO A 187 3.09 -19.06 -25.55
N LEU A 188 2.38 -18.79 -24.45
CA LEU A 188 3.01 -18.33 -23.21
C LEU A 188 3.62 -19.51 -22.45
N THR A 189 4.73 -19.25 -21.77
CA THR A 189 5.48 -20.30 -21.05
C THR A 189 4.90 -20.56 -19.67
N TRP A 190 4.91 -21.82 -19.24
CA TRP A 190 4.56 -22.19 -17.86
C TRP A 190 5.77 -22.05 -16.96
N SER A 191 5.58 -21.38 -15.83
CA SER A 191 6.62 -21.17 -14.81
C SER A 191 6.22 -21.78 -13.48
N GLU A 192 7.20 -22.35 -12.77
CA GLU A 192 7.02 -22.82 -11.39
C GLU A 192 6.83 -21.67 -10.38
N SER A 193 7.32 -20.48 -10.74
CA SER A 193 7.24 -19.32 -9.85
C SER A 193 7.26 -18.01 -10.61
N ILE A 194 6.42 -17.07 -10.19
CA ILE A 194 6.34 -15.72 -10.76
C ILE A 194 6.64 -14.72 -9.66
N LYS A 195 7.40 -13.68 -10.02
CA LYS A 195 7.64 -12.54 -9.14
C LYS A 195 6.66 -11.44 -9.51
N TYR A 196 5.78 -11.08 -8.58
CA TYR A 196 4.83 -9.98 -8.75
C TYR A 196 4.95 -9.04 -7.56
N LEU A 197 5.16 -7.74 -7.83
CA LEU A 197 5.42 -6.72 -6.81
C LEU A 197 6.50 -7.16 -5.80
N GLY A 198 7.61 -7.73 -6.28
CA GLY A 198 8.72 -8.13 -5.41
C GLY A 198 8.47 -9.34 -4.50
N ILE A 199 7.31 -10.01 -4.57
CA ILE A 199 7.01 -11.28 -3.90
C ILE A 199 7.03 -12.41 -4.92
N GLN A 200 7.59 -13.55 -4.53
CA GLN A 200 7.61 -14.74 -5.37
C GLN A 200 6.40 -15.61 -5.01
N PHE A 201 5.48 -15.76 -5.96
CA PHE A 201 4.38 -16.69 -5.91
C PHE A 201 4.82 -18.02 -6.51
N ALA A 202 4.48 -19.11 -5.83
CA ALA A 202 4.82 -20.46 -6.25
C ALA A 202 3.78 -21.44 -5.70
N LYS A 203 3.56 -22.53 -6.42
CA LYS A 203 2.68 -23.62 -5.98
C LYS A 203 3.15 -24.21 -4.65
N ASN A 204 4.43 -24.59 -4.60
CA ASN A 204 5.03 -25.30 -3.48
C ASN A 204 6.04 -24.43 -2.71
N ASN A 205 6.03 -24.57 -1.38
CA ASN A 205 6.96 -23.91 -0.46
C ASN A 205 7.09 -22.38 -0.69
N GLN A 206 5.96 -21.71 -0.92
CA GLN A 206 5.92 -20.26 -1.16
C GLN A 206 6.57 -19.46 -0.02
N ASN A 207 6.20 -19.75 1.23
CA ASN A 207 6.75 -19.07 2.41
C ASN A 207 8.28 -19.23 2.51
N GLY A 208 8.80 -20.43 2.25
CA GLY A 208 10.24 -20.68 2.25
C GLY A 208 10.98 -19.96 1.12
N ARG A 209 10.37 -19.85 -0.08
CA ARG A 209 10.92 -19.05 -1.19
C ARG A 209 10.98 -17.56 -0.84
N ILE A 210 9.90 -17.00 -0.28
CA ILE A 210 9.86 -15.61 0.19
C ILE A 210 10.92 -15.36 1.25
N LEU A 211 11.02 -16.24 2.26
CA LEU A 211 12.03 -16.11 3.31
C LEU A 211 13.46 -16.16 2.74
N ARG A 212 13.76 -17.07 1.82
CA ARG A 212 15.09 -17.15 1.18
C ARG A 212 15.45 -15.86 0.44
N ASN A 213 14.51 -15.27 -0.28
CA ASN A 213 14.72 -13.99 -0.98
C ASN A 213 14.93 -12.82 -0.01
N LEU A 214 14.16 -12.76 1.08
CA LEU A 214 14.37 -11.75 2.12
C LEU A 214 15.71 -11.93 2.82
N ARG A 215 16.07 -13.17 3.15
CA ARG A 215 17.34 -13.53 3.77
C ARG A 215 18.53 -13.17 2.88
N SER A 216 18.48 -13.45 1.58
CA SER A 216 19.58 -13.11 0.67
C SER A 216 19.79 -11.60 0.57
N LYS A 217 18.70 -10.80 0.50
CA LYS A 217 18.75 -9.33 0.56
C LYS A 217 19.29 -8.82 1.90
N ALA A 218 18.83 -9.40 3.01
CA ALA A 218 19.28 -9.04 4.34
C ALA A 218 20.77 -9.34 4.54
N LEU A 219 21.26 -10.52 4.12
CA LEU A 219 22.66 -10.91 4.25
C LEU A 219 23.61 -9.97 3.49
N LYS A 220 23.23 -9.53 2.27
CA LYS A 220 24.02 -8.53 1.53
C LYS A 220 24.17 -7.22 2.32
N LYS A 221 23.08 -6.74 2.92
CA LYS A 221 23.08 -5.52 3.75
C LYS A 221 23.81 -5.72 5.08
N ILE A 222 23.71 -6.90 5.69
CA ILE A 222 24.46 -7.27 6.90
C ILE A 222 25.96 -7.23 6.62
N ASN A 223 26.42 -7.72 5.46
CA ASN A 223 27.83 -7.64 5.09
C ASN A 223 28.30 -6.17 4.96
N GLY A 224 27.47 -5.29 4.37
CA GLY A 224 27.72 -3.85 4.38
C GLY A 224 27.80 -3.27 5.81
N LEU A 225 26.89 -3.68 6.70
CA LEU A 225 26.89 -3.26 8.10
C LEU A 225 28.17 -3.72 8.83
N LYS A 226 28.68 -4.92 8.55
CA LYS A 226 29.94 -5.41 9.13
C LYS A 226 31.14 -4.53 8.74
N ILE A 227 31.16 -4.04 7.50
CA ILE A 227 32.21 -3.13 7.03
C ILE A 227 32.13 -1.79 7.78
N LEU A 228 30.92 -1.26 7.97
CA LEU A 228 30.70 0.00 8.70
C LEU A 228 30.99 -0.11 10.20
N GLY A 229 30.74 -1.28 10.80
CA GLY A 229 30.91 -1.53 12.23
C GLY A 229 32.36 -1.67 12.72
N TYR A 230 33.36 -1.28 11.93
CA TYR A 230 34.78 -1.43 12.29
C TYR A 230 35.17 -0.52 13.47
N LYS A 231 35.88 -1.10 14.44
CA LYS A 231 36.06 -0.55 15.80
C LYS A 231 36.87 0.74 15.95
N ARG A 232 37.71 1.12 14.97
CA ARG A 232 38.62 2.28 15.11
C ARG A 232 37.97 3.62 14.71
N ASN A 233 37.24 3.67 13.59
CA ASN A 233 36.63 4.90 13.04
C ASN A 233 35.15 4.73 12.66
N GLY A 234 34.42 3.82 13.34
CA GLY A 234 33.04 3.48 13.01
C GLY A 234 32.00 4.47 13.55
N PRO A 235 30.77 4.47 12.99
CA PRO A 235 29.65 5.25 13.51
C PRO A 235 29.30 4.85 14.95
N ARG A 236 28.72 5.78 15.74
CA ARG A 236 28.22 5.45 17.07
C ARG A 236 27.17 4.33 16.99
N THR A 237 27.13 3.48 18.01
CA THR A 237 26.23 2.33 18.12
C THR A 237 24.76 2.67 17.82
N LYS A 238 24.27 3.82 18.31
CA LYS A 238 22.91 4.29 18.04
C LYS A 238 22.62 4.38 16.53
N HIS A 239 23.57 4.88 15.73
CA HIS A 239 23.42 5.03 14.30
C HIS A 239 23.47 3.67 13.58
N LEU A 240 24.31 2.75 14.03
CA LEU A 240 24.35 1.38 13.50
C LEU A 240 23.03 0.65 13.73
N ILE A 241 22.41 0.83 14.90
CA ILE A 241 21.07 0.29 15.19
C ILE A 241 20.02 0.94 14.28
N THR A 242 20.07 2.27 14.09
CA THR A 242 19.16 2.97 13.16
C THR A 242 19.31 2.44 11.73
N ILE A 243 20.55 2.25 11.25
CA ILE A 243 20.83 1.68 9.93
C ILE A 243 20.29 0.25 9.84
N ALA A 244 20.54 -0.59 10.85
CA ALA A 244 20.01 -1.95 10.91
C ALA A 244 18.48 -1.98 10.81
N ASN A 245 17.80 -1.14 11.60
CA ASN A 245 16.35 -1.05 11.61
C ASN A 245 15.79 -0.59 10.26
N ASN A 246 16.34 0.50 9.71
CA ASN A 246 15.80 1.15 8.52
C ASN A 246 16.18 0.45 7.22
N SER A 247 17.27 -0.32 7.18
CA SER A 247 17.75 -0.96 5.96
C SER A 247 17.57 -2.48 5.92
N ILE A 248 17.68 -3.16 7.06
CA ILE A 248 17.65 -4.63 7.14
C ILE A 248 16.31 -5.11 7.70
N LEU A 249 15.94 -4.67 8.91
CA LEU A 249 14.70 -5.15 9.55
C LEU A 249 13.44 -4.66 8.83
N SER A 250 13.50 -3.45 8.26
CA SER A 250 12.45 -2.87 7.42
C SER A 250 12.02 -3.76 6.24
N LEU A 251 12.92 -4.61 5.71
CA LEU A 251 12.60 -5.58 4.66
C LEU A 251 11.50 -6.55 5.09
N PHE A 252 11.46 -6.92 6.37
CA PHE A 252 10.47 -7.84 6.92
C PHE A 252 9.20 -7.12 7.35
N TYR A 253 9.31 -5.86 7.75
CA TYR A 253 8.14 -5.06 8.13
C TYR A 253 7.29 -4.67 6.92
N TYR A 254 7.93 -4.45 5.77
CA TYR A 254 7.24 -4.07 4.54
C TYR A 254 6.17 -5.08 4.10
N SER A 255 6.45 -6.38 4.23
CA SER A 255 5.50 -7.45 3.86
C SER A 255 4.90 -8.13 5.09
N CYS A 256 4.76 -7.41 6.22
CA CYS A 256 4.28 -7.98 7.46
C CYS A 256 2.92 -8.70 7.36
N PRO A 257 1.90 -8.23 6.61
CA PRO A 257 0.62 -8.95 6.54
C PRO A 257 0.72 -10.31 5.82
N ILE A 258 1.77 -10.49 5.01
CA ILE A 258 2.05 -11.75 4.30
C ILE A 258 2.96 -12.64 5.14
N ILE A 259 4.02 -12.06 5.71
CA ILE A 259 4.98 -12.78 6.57
C ILE A 259 4.32 -13.25 7.87
N ASN A 260 3.28 -12.55 8.35
CA ASN A 260 2.46 -12.99 9.48
C ASN A 260 1.91 -14.42 9.30
N LYS A 261 1.74 -14.86 8.06
CA LYS A 261 1.23 -16.18 7.70
C LYS A 261 2.30 -17.29 7.75
N PHE A 262 3.56 -16.95 7.99
CA PHE A 262 4.65 -17.92 8.13
C PHE A 262 4.38 -18.91 9.28
N SER A 263 4.99 -20.09 9.21
CA SER A 263 5.02 -21.02 10.33
C SER A 263 5.98 -20.50 11.40
N GLU A 264 5.86 -21.03 12.62
CA GLU A 264 6.74 -20.64 13.74
C GLU A 264 8.23 -20.90 13.42
N THR A 265 8.53 -21.96 12.66
CA THR A 265 9.89 -22.25 12.19
C THR A 265 10.46 -21.15 11.28
N HIS A 266 9.67 -20.66 10.33
CA HIS A 266 10.07 -19.55 9.45
C HIS A 266 10.18 -18.22 10.22
N LEU A 267 9.31 -17.97 11.21
CA LEU A 267 9.39 -16.79 12.08
C LEU A 267 10.62 -16.83 13.00
N LYS A 268 11.00 -18.00 13.50
CA LYS A 268 12.27 -18.18 14.23
C LYS A 268 13.48 -17.85 13.35
N ALA A 269 13.46 -18.26 12.08
CA ALA A 269 14.52 -17.90 11.13
C ALA A 269 14.61 -16.38 10.89
N CYS A 270 13.47 -15.69 10.85
CA CYS A 270 13.43 -14.22 10.87
C CYS A 270 14.13 -13.67 12.13
N ASN A 271 13.79 -14.17 13.32
CA ASN A 271 14.41 -13.72 14.57
C ASN A 271 15.95 -13.89 14.59
N VAL A 272 16.47 -14.96 13.98
CA VAL A 272 17.92 -15.17 13.83
C VAL A 272 18.58 -14.04 13.01
N ILE A 273 17.92 -13.56 11.95
CA ILE A 273 18.42 -12.44 11.15
C ILE A 273 18.46 -11.16 11.98
N GLN A 274 17.42 -10.91 12.79
CA GLN A 274 17.38 -9.77 13.70
C GLN A 274 18.53 -9.82 14.71
N THR A 275 18.68 -10.92 15.44
CA THR A 275 19.70 -11.03 16.49
C THR A 275 21.11 -10.97 15.91
N THR A 276 21.35 -11.60 14.76
CA THR A 276 22.63 -11.50 14.04
C THR A 276 22.95 -10.05 13.68
N THR A 277 21.97 -9.32 13.16
CA THR A 277 22.14 -7.91 12.76
C THR A 277 22.42 -7.02 13.98
N LEU A 278 21.65 -7.18 15.04
CA LEU A 278 21.79 -6.37 16.26
C LEU A 278 23.12 -6.64 16.97
N ARG A 279 23.62 -7.88 16.96
CA ARG A 279 24.94 -8.20 17.54
C ARG A 279 26.06 -7.44 16.83
N ILE A 280 26.00 -7.36 15.51
CA ILE A 280 26.95 -6.61 14.70
C ILE A 280 26.82 -5.11 15.00
N ALA A 281 25.59 -4.58 15.03
CA ALA A 281 25.36 -3.16 15.31
C ALA A 281 25.80 -2.73 16.72
N LEU A 282 25.60 -3.59 17.72
CA LEU A 282 26.00 -3.36 19.11
C LEU A 282 27.48 -3.69 19.38
N GLY A 283 28.15 -4.42 18.49
CA GLY A 283 29.51 -4.89 18.69
C GLY A 283 29.66 -5.94 19.80
N VAL A 284 28.59 -6.66 20.14
CA VAL A 284 28.58 -7.64 21.24
C VAL A 284 28.94 -9.06 20.76
N PRO A 285 29.48 -9.92 21.64
CA PRO A 285 29.85 -11.29 21.28
C PRO A 285 28.69 -12.19 20.85
N ILE A 286 29.03 -13.28 20.16
CA ILE A 286 28.06 -14.29 19.66
C ILE A 286 27.38 -15.07 20.81
N TRP A 287 27.96 -15.11 22.01
CA TRP A 287 27.34 -15.79 23.16
C TRP A 287 26.40 -14.89 23.97
N THR A 288 26.26 -13.61 23.65
CA THR A 288 25.34 -12.72 24.39
C THR A 288 23.89 -13.26 24.30
N PRO A 289 23.22 -13.54 25.44
CA PRO A 289 21.86 -14.04 25.44
C PRO A 289 20.90 -13.12 24.66
N ASN A 290 20.01 -13.70 23.86
CA ASN A 290 19.10 -12.93 22.98
C ASN A 290 18.22 -11.93 23.77
N ILE A 291 17.79 -12.30 24.98
CA ILE A 291 16.99 -11.42 25.85
C ILE A 291 17.76 -10.15 26.26
N VAL A 292 19.06 -10.30 26.59
CA VAL A 292 19.93 -9.18 26.94
C VAL A 292 20.19 -8.32 25.71
N LEU A 293 20.49 -8.94 24.57
CA LEU A 293 20.70 -8.25 23.28
C LEU A 293 19.52 -7.35 22.91
N LEU A 294 18.30 -7.88 22.99
CA LEU A 294 17.07 -7.15 22.65
C LEU A 294 16.80 -6.00 23.62
N LYS A 295 17.06 -6.22 24.92
CA LYS A 295 16.93 -5.17 25.94
C LYS A 295 17.93 -4.03 25.73
N LEU A 296 19.19 -4.35 25.42
CA LEU A 296 20.23 -3.36 25.08
C LEU A 296 19.89 -2.57 23.82
N ALA A 297 19.29 -3.22 22.82
CA ALA A 297 18.86 -2.57 21.58
C ALA A 297 17.55 -1.78 21.71
N GLY A 298 16.80 -1.93 22.81
CA GLY A 298 15.44 -1.40 22.95
C GLY A 298 14.49 -1.97 21.89
N GLN A 299 14.65 -3.25 21.53
CA GLN A 299 13.88 -3.91 20.46
C GLN A 299 13.04 -5.05 21.04
N GLU A 300 11.82 -5.20 20.54
CA GLU A 300 11.03 -6.42 20.72
C GLU A 300 11.47 -7.52 19.73
N ILE A 301 11.04 -8.76 19.96
CA ILE A 301 11.31 -9.89 19.06
C ILE A 301 10.64 -9.65 17.69
N MET A 302 11.36 -9.88 16.60
CA MET A 302 10.87 -9.57 15.25
C MET A 302 9.56 -10.28 14.90
N SER A 303 9.37 -11.54 15.27
CA SER A 303 8.12 -12.26 15.04
C SER A 303 6.91 -11.61 15.73
N VAL A 304 7.09 -11.12 16.96
CA VAL A 304 6.06 -10.38 17.71
C VAL A 304 5.76 -9.04 17.01
N LYS A 305 6.81 -8.31 16.62
CA LYS A 305 6.66 -7.05 15.87
C LYS A 305 5.93 -7.22 14.55
N ILE A 306 6.24 -8.28 13.79
CA ILE A 306 5.56 -8.60 12.52
C ILE A 306 4.07 -8.82 12.76
N ARG A 307 3.70 -9.63 13.77
CA ARG A 307 2.29 -9.87 14.13
C ARG A 307 1.59 -8.56 14.50
N ARG A 308 2.22 -7.74 15.35
CA ARG A 308 1.69 -6.45 15.78
C ARG A 308 1.48 -5.49 14.60
N LEU A 309 2.47 -5.36 13.72
CA LEU A 309 2.36 -4.50 12.52
C LEU A 309 1.31 -5.00 11.53
N ALA A 310 1.16 -6.32 11.37
CA ALA A 310 0.11 -6.90 10.54
C ALA A 310 -1.30 -6.60 11.09
N VAL A 311 -1.49 -6.76 12.40
CA VAL A 311 -2.76 -6.39 13.08
C VAL A 311 -3.05 -4.91 12.93
N GLN A 312 -2.05 -4.04 13.18
CA GLN A 312 -2.19 -2.60 12.98
C GLN A 312 -2.56 -2.24 11.53
N PHE A 313 -1.99 -2.96 10.56
CA PHE A 313 -2.35 -2.79 9.15
C PHE A 313 -3.84 -3.10 8.94
N PHE A 314 -4.34 -4.25 9.39
CA PHE A 314 -5.75 -4.62 9.17
C PHE A 314 -6.74 -3.72 9.93
N ILE A 315 -6.46 -3.35 11.18
CA ILE A 315 -7.29 -2.39 11.94
C ILE A 315 -7.38 -1.07 11.19
N LYS A 316 -6.28 -0.60 10.60
CA LYS A 316 -6.28 0.61 9.79
C LYS A 316 -7.17 0.49 8.56
N GLN A 317 -7.22 -0.67 7.92
CA GLN A 317 -8.08 -0.91 6.76
C GLN A 317 -9.56 -0.91 7.14
N ILE A 318 -9.91 -1.45 8.32
CA ILE A 318 -11.25 -1.35 8.90
C ILE A 318 -11.63 0.12 9.13
N ALA A 319 -10.73 0.90 9.77
CA ALA A 319 -10.99 2.31 10.05
C ALA A 319 -11.15 3.18 8.80
N THR A 320 -10.53 2.80 7.67
CA THR A 320 -10.64 3.52 6.39
C THR A 320 -11.77 3.00 5.49
N HIS A 321 -12.77 2.32 6.06
CA HIS A 321 -13.89 1.62 5.41
C HIS A 321 -14.31 2.12 4.00
N PRO A 322 -14.70 3.40 3.78
CA PRO A 322 -15.16 3.89 2.47
C PRO A 322 -14.05 4.03 1.41
N PHE A 323 -12.78 4.01 1.80
CA PHE A 323 -11.61 4.19 0.91
C PHE A 323 -10.70 2.97 0.85
N SER A 324 -11.07 1.88 1.54
CA SER A 324 -10.27 0.66 1.61
C SER A 324 -10.56 -0.23 0.41
N ALA A 325 -9.57 -0.43 -0.46
CA ALA A 325 -9.68 -1.41 -1.56
C ALA A 325 -9.79 -2.88 -1.09
N LEU A 326 -9.70 -3.15 0.21
CA LEU A 326 -9.88 -4.49 0.80
C LEU A 326 -11.32 -4.74 1.27
N ILE A 327 -12.20 -3.74 1.22
CA ILE A 327 -13.59 -3.81 1.69
C ILE A 327 -14.48 -3.35 0.54
N HIS A 328 -15.25 -4.27 -0.06
CA HIS A 328 -16.24 -3.90 -1.07
C HIS A 328 -17.46 -3.28 -0.40
N THR A 329 -18.01 -2.23 -1.03
CA THR A 329 -19.07 -1.37 -0.50
C THR A 329 -20.44 -2.04 -0.37
N ASN A 330 -20.62 -3.27 -0.86
CA ASN A 330 -21.96 -3.83 -1.09
C ASN A 330 -22.39 -4.98 -0.17
N ASP A 331 -21.55 -5.48 0.75
CA ASP A 331 -22.01 -6.47 1.74
C ASP A 331 -21.13 -6.49 3.01
N GLU A 332 -21.80 -6.44 4.16
CA GLU A 332 -21.34 -6.71 5.53
C GLU A 332 -19.85 -7.10 5.69
N PHE A 333 -19.02 -6.26 6.33
CA PHE A 333 -17.75 -6.58 7.03
C PHE A 333 -16.84 -7.70 6.46
N LYS A 334 -16.95 -8.06 5.18
CA LYS A 334 -16.19 -9.15 4.57
C LYS A 334 -14.91 -8.57 4.00
N LEU A 335 -14.08 -8.13 4.94
CA LEU A 335 -12.64 -8.17 4.75
C LEU A 335 -12.31 -9.59 4.27
N GLN A 336 -11.91 -9.73 3.01
CA GLN A 336 -11.36 -10.98 2.46
C GLN A 336 -10.01 -11.24 3.14
N ILE A 337 -10.10 -11.66 4.40
CA ILE A 337 -9.00 -11.97 5.28
C ILE A 337 -8.99 -13.48 5.39
N VAL A 338 -7.82 -14.06 5.13
CA VAL A 338 -7.60 -15.49 5.34
C VAL A 338 -7.86 -15.83 6.82
N GLU A 339 -8.50 -16.97 7.09
CA GLU A 339 -8.92 -17.42 8.42
C GLU A 339 -7.85 -17.24 9.52
N LYS A 340 -6.57 -17.45 9.18
CA LYS A 340 -5.42 -17.22 10.07
C LYS A 340 -5.29 -15.75 10.52
N ASP A 341 -5.43 -14.80 9.61
CA ASP A 341 -5.35 -13.38 9.92
C ASP A 341 -6.59 -12.91 10.71
N ALA A 342 -7.77 -13.47 10.41
CA ALA A 342 -8.98 -13.23 11.19
C ALA A 342 -8.84 -13.75 12.63
N GLY A 343 -8.22 -14.92 12.82
CA GLY A 343 -7.89 -15.47 14.13
C GLY A 343 -6.95 -14.55 14.93
N TYR A 344 -5.88 -14.03 14.31
CA TYR A 344 -4.98 -13.09 14.98
C TYR A 344 -5.67 -11.77 15.34
N LEU A 345 -6.54 -11.26 14.48
CA LEU A 345 -7.34 -10.08 14.79
C LEU A 345 -8.26 -10.33 15.98
N ARG A 346 -8.97 -11.46 16.01
CA ARG A 346 -9.83 -11.84 17.15
C ARG A 346 -9.05 -11.88 18.46
N VAL A 347 -7.89 -12.53 18.48
CA VAL A 347 -7.01 -12.58 19.67
C VAL A 347 -6.53 -11.18 20.06
N ALA A 348 -6.18 -10.33 19.10
CA ALA A 348 -5.76 -8.96 19.38
C ALA A 348 -6.90 -8.13 19.98
N PHE A 349 -8.11 -8.23 19.42
CA PHE A 349 -9.31 -7.57 19.93
C PHE A 349 -9.67 -8.05 21.34
N GLN A 350 -9.60 -9.36 21.60
CA GLN A 350 -9.78 -9.94 22.93
C GLN A 350 -8.76 -9.38 23.93
N ASN A 351 -7.47 -9.36 23.59
CA ASN A 351 -6.43 -8.82 24.47
C ASN A 351 -6.59 -7.31 24.75
N LEU A 352 -7.25 -6.59 23.84
CA LEU A 352 -7.54 -5.17 23.97
C LEU A 352 -8.92 -4.91 24.62
N ASN A 353 -9.66 -5.95 25.01
CA ASN A 353 -11.05 -5.86 25.48
C ASN A 353 -11.95 -5.04 24.53
N CYS A 354 -11.75 -5.20 23.23
CA CYS A 354 -12.47 -4.48 22.17
C CYS A 354 -13.14 -5.47 21.21
N ILE A 355 -14.15 -5.01 20.46
CA ILE A 355 -14.72 -5.71 19.31
C ILE A 355 -14.45 -4.90 18.02
N PRO A 356 -14.48 -5.52 16.83
CA PRO A 356 -14.27 -4.83 15.56
C PRO A 356 -15.17 -3.61 15.36
N ASP A 357 -16.41 -3.64 15.85
CA ASP A 357 -17.37 -2.54 15.76
C ASP A 357 -16.97 -1.31 16.59
N HIS A 358 -16.06 -1.49 17.55
CA HIS A 358 -15.47 -0.38 18.31
C HIS A 358 -14.37 0.35 17.53
N VAL A 359 -13.99 -0.13 16.34
CA VAL A 359 -13.03 0.57 15.47
C VAL A 359 -13.74 1.77 14.87
N ILE A 360 -13.33 2.95 15.33
CA ILE A 360 -13.84 4.23 14.83
C ILE A 360 -13.46 4.36 13.35
N THR A 361 -14.47 4.43 12.49
CA THR A 361 -14.29 4.74 11.07
C THR A 361 -14.11 6.24 10.89
N LEU A 362 -13.16 6.63 10.05
CA LEU A 362 -13.00 8.05 9.71
C LEU A 362 -14.25 8.50 8.93
N PRO A 363 -14.95 9.55 9.39
CA PRO A 363 -16.08 10.08 8.65
C PRO A 363 -15.62 10.52 7.27
N VAL A 364 -16.42 10.19 6.25
CA VAL A 364 -16.24 10.76 4.91
C VAL A 364 -16.62 12.22 5.05
N LEU A 365 -15.64 13.11 5.17
CA LEU A 365 -15.89 14.54 4.99
C LEU A 365 -16.43 14.70 3.56
N PRO A 366 -17.72 15.07 3.37
CA PRO A 366 -18.26 15.29 2.04
C PRO A 366 -17.42 16.38 1.39
N HIS A 367 -16.77 16.01 0.29
CA HIS A 367 -15.84 16.80 -0.54
C HIS A 367 -15.61 18.23 -0.04
N SER A 368 -14.72 18.40 0.93
CA SER A 368 -14.20 19.73 1.23
C SER A 368 -13.34 20.11 0.02
N ASN A 369 -13.85 21.06 -0.77
CA ASN A 369 -13.04 21.78 -1.75
C ASN A 369 -11.73 22.15 -1.05
N PRO A 370 -10.56 21.64 -1.47
CA PRO A 370 -9.31 21.77 -0.72
C PRO A 370 -8.83 23.23 -0.59
N ASN A 371 -9.54 24.17 -1.21
CA ASN A 371 -9.22 25.59 -1.28
C ASN A 371 -10.04 26.48 -0.33
N LEU A 372 -10.86 25.95 0.58
CA LEU A 372 -11.77 26.76 1.42
C LEU A 372 -11.46 26.79 2.92
N CYS A 373 -10.46 26.06 3.40
CA CYS A 373 -10.10 26.05 4.82
C CYS A 373 -8.79 26.79 5.05
N GLU A 374 -8.87 28.07 5.44
CA GLU A 374 -7.73 28.82 5.96
C GLU A 374 -7.60 28.56 7.46
N ILE A 375 -6.49 27.93 7.86
CA ILE A 375 -6.18 27.71 9.27
C ILE A 375 -5.47 28.96 9.82
N PHE A 376 -6.18 29.73 10.62
CA PHE A 376 -5.60 30.88 11.31
C PHE A 376 -4.83 30.43 12.55
N LEU A 377 -3.52 30.25 12.39
CA LEU A 377 -2.59 29.99 13.50
C LEU A 377 -2.06 31.26 14.18
N LYS A 378 -2.59 32.44 13.81
CA LYS A 378 -2.11 33.73 14.37
C LYS A 378 -2.32 33.78 15.88
N GLU A 379 -1.40 34.48 16.54
CA GLU A 379 -1.44 34.80 17.97
C GLU A 379 -2.65 35.68 18.27
N PHE A 380 -3.80 35.06 18.50
CA PHE A 380 -4.90 35.78 19.11
C PHE A 380 -4.49 36.16 20.53
N LEU A 381 -4.76 37.40 20.93
CA LEU A 381 -4.45 37.93 22.27
C LEU A 381 -5.10 37.11 23.41
N PHE A 382 -6.08 36.25 23.08
CA PHE A 382 -6.83 35.40 24.00
C PHE A 382 -6.31 33.94 24.08
N GLN A 383 -5.12 33.63 23.56
CA GLN A 383 -4.54 32.28 23.61
C GLN A 383 -3.80 31.95 24.92
N SER A 384 -3.40 32.96 25.71
CA SER A 384 -2.70 32.72 26.98
C SER A 384 -3.68 32.42 28.11
N LYS A 385 -3.40 31.35 28.86
CA LYS A 385 -4.13 31.01 30.10
C LYS A 385 -3.82 31.98 31.26
N GLU A 386 -2.83 32.84 31.12
CA GLU A 386 -2.44 33.84 32.13
C GLU A 386 -3.33 35.09 32.08
N THR A 387 -4.03 35.31 30.96
CA THR A 387 -4.93 36.45 30.77
C THR A 387 -6.23 36.28 31.56
N PRO A 388 -6.75 37.32 32.24
CA PRO A 388 -8.05 37.27 32.90
C PRO A 388 -9.18 36.85 31.96
N VAL A 389 -10.07 35.98 32.45
CA VAL A 389 -11.20 35.43 31.66
C VAL A 389 -12.08 36.52 31.05
N SER A 390 -12.29 37.63 31.77
CA SER A 390 -13.06 38.78 31.25
C SER A 390 -12.43 39.37 29.98
N ILE A 391 -11.11 39.52 29.94
CA ILE A 391 -10.37 40.06 28.79
C ILE A 391 -10.40 39.08 27.62
N ILE A 392 -10.28 37.77 27.89
CA ILE A 392 -10.39 36.71 26.89
C ILE A 392 -11.76 36.75 26.21
N VAL A 393 -12.85 36.83 26.98
CA VAL A 393 -14.23 36.84 26.45
C VAL A 393 -14.48 38.08 25.59
N THR A 394 -14.07 39.27 26.08
CA THR A 394 -14.25 40.52 25.32
C THR A 394 -13.45 40.50 24.02
N SER A 395 -12.17 40.10 24.08
CA SER A 395 -11.29 40.03 22.90
C SER A 395 -11.77 39.00 21.88
N PHE A 396 -12.28 37.86 22.33
CA PHE A 396 -12.86 36.84 21.46
C PHE A 396 -14.12 37.36 20.75
N THR A 397 -15.00 38.02 21.48
CA THR A 397 -16.27 38.54 20.94
C THR A 397 -16.00 39.64 19.90
N GLU A 398 -15.09 40.56 20.20
CA GLU A 398 -14.65 41.59 19.25
C GLU A 398 -14.03 41.00 17.98
N CYS A 399 -13.14 40.01 18.14
CA CYS A 399 -12.50 39.31 17.03
C CYS A 399 -13.54 38.62 16.12
N ILE A 400 -14.49 37.90 16.70
CA ILE A 400 -15.53 37.19 15.95
C ILE A 400 -16.45 38.17 15.22
N GLN A 401 -16.86 39.27 15.85
CA GLN A 401 -17.74 40.26 15.23
C GLN A 401 -17.05 41.01 14.08
N ASN A 402 -15.77 41.35 14.23
CA ASN A 402 -15.03 42.15 13.25
C ASN A 402 -14.52 41.33 12.06
N LEU A 403 -14.00 40.12 12.31
CA LEU A 403 -13.37 39.30 11.26
C LEU A 403 -14.33 38.26 10.66
N PHE A 404 -15.36 37.84 11.41
CA PHE A 404 -16.25 36.74 11.03
C PHE A 404 -17.74 37.09 11.25
N PRO A 405 -18.29 38.07 10.51
CA PRO A 405 -19.67 38.54 10.73
C PRO A 405 -20.73 37.44 10.52
N ASN A 406 -20.50 36.51 9.60
CA ASN A 406 -21.35 35.33 9.37
C ASN A 406 -20.63 34.06 9.86
N HIS A 407 -20.70 33.78 11.16
CA HIS A 407 -19.99 32.67 11.79
C HIS A 407 -20.93 31.67 12.46
N TYR A 408 -20.47 30.42 12.53
CA TYR A 408 -21.03 29.37 13.36
C TYR A 408 -19.95 28.91 14.34
N ILE A 409 -20.24 28.99 15.65
CA ILE A 409 -19.27 28.60 16.68
C ILE A 409 -19.46 27.12 16.99
N ILE A 410 -18.38 26.37 16.84
CA ILE A 410 -18.24 25.01 17.32
C ILE A 410 -17.03 25.01 18.25
N ALA A 411 -17.24 24.67 19.50
CA ALA A 411 -16.19 24.44 20.48
C ALA A 411 -16.12 22.95 20.76
N THR A 412 -14.92 22.39 20.75
CA THR A 412 -14.68 20.98 21.02
C THR A 412 -13.59 20.84 22.07
N ASP A 413 -13.70 19.82 22.90
CA ASP A 413 -12.65 19.46 23.84
C ASP A 413 -12.49 17.93 23.87
N GLY A 414 -11.23 17.51 23.94
CA GLY A 414 -10.85 16.11 24.06
C GLY A 414 -10.04 15.92 25.33
N SER A 415 -10.45 14.99 26.19
CA SER A 415 -9.68 14.65 27.38
C SER A 415 -9.35 13.16 27.41
N LYS A 416 -8.18 12.82 27.97
CA LYS A 416 -7.73 11.44 28.09
C LYS A 416 -7.39 11.09 29.52
N SER A 417 -8.06 10.05 30.02
CA SER A 417 -7.74 9.40 31.29
C SER A 417 -7.15 8.00 31.04
N HIS A 418 -6.76 7.29 32.10
CA HIS A 418 -6.33 5.90 31.99
C HIS A 418 -7.46 4.95 31.54
N CYS A 419 -8.72 5.28 31.85
CA CYS A 419 -9.85 4.37 31.68
C CYS A 419 -10.72 4.71 30.47
N TYR A 420 -10.76 5.97 30.04
CA TYR A 420 -11.54 6.43 28.90
C TYR A 420 -10.93 7.68 28.27
N THR A 421 -11.30 7.92 27.01
CA THR A 421 -11.09 9.21 26.34
C THR A 421 -12.46 9.85 26.20
N SER A 422 -12.62 11.10 26.61
CA SER A 422 -13.89 11.82 26.52
C SER A 422 -13.86 12.79 25.37
N ILE A 423 -15.03 12.97 24.77
CA ILE A 423 -15.34 13.94 23.74
C ILE A 423 -16.39 14.88 24.33
N ASP A 424 -16.15 16.18 24.24
CA ASP A 424 -17.17 17.20 24.54
C ASP A 424 -17.26 18.18 23.37
N GLY A 425 -18.48 18.62 23.08
CA GLY A 425 -18.77 19.48 21.95
C GLY A 425 -19.93 20.40 22.26
N LEU A 426 -19.74 21.69 21.94
CA LEU A 426 -20.75 22.73 22.12
C LEU A 426 -20.89 23.53 20.82
N SER A 427 -22.12 23.64 20.35
CA SER A 427 -22.49 24.52 19.24
C SER A 427 -23.81 25.22 19.52
N LYS A 428 -24.20 26.21 18.69
CA LYS A 428 -25.49 26.90 18.83
C LYS A 428 -26.71 25.96 18.68
N ILE A 429 -26.54 24.81 18.02
CA ILE A 429 -27.63 23.86 17.73
C ILE A 429 -27.65 22.69 18.71
N GLN A 430 -26.48 22.25 19.18
CA GLN A 430 -26.36 21.03 19.99
C GLN A 430 -25.17 21.07 20.94
N GLN A 431 -25.36 20.50 22.14
CA GLN A 431 -24.31 20.13 23.07
C GLN A 431 -24.28 18.61 23.19
N PHE A 432 -23.08 18.02 23.21
CA PHE A 432 -22.92 16.58 23.36
C PHE A 432 -21.66 16.23 24.14
N SER A 433 -21.74 15.15 24.92
CA SER A 433 -20.59 14.59 25.61
C SER A 433 -20.63 13.07 25.53
N TYR A 434 -19.55 12.47 25.05
CA TYR A 434 -19.45 11.03 24.86
C TYR A 434 -18.11 10.50 25.38
N ARG A 435 -18.07 9.20 25.68
CA ARG A 435 -16.84 8.49 26.03
C ARG A 435 -16.51 7.47 24.97
N ILE A 436 -15.27 7.50 24.52
CA ILE A 436 -14.67 6.48 23.67
C ILE A 436 -13.61 5.71 24.45
N HIS A 437 -13.19 4.57 23.91
CA HIS A 437 -12.19 3.72 24.55
C HIS A 437 -10.89 4.49 24.87
N SER A 438 -10.25 4.20 26.00
CA SER A 438 -8.97 4.82 26.44
C SER A 438 -7.78 4.63 25.50
N LEU A 439 -7.91 3.72 24.52
CA LEU A 439 -6.88 3.46 23.53
C LEU A 439 -6.79 4.61 22.53
N ASN A 440 -7.88 5.35 22.33
CA ASN A 440 -7.94 6.48 21.43
C ASN A 440 -7.13 7.67 21.97
N SER A 441 -6.66 8.52 21.06
CA SER A 441 -5.93 9.73 21.43
C SER A 441 -6.89 10.89 21.67
N VAL A 442 -6.42 11.93 22.35
CA VAL A 442 -7.15 13.21 22.47
C VAL A 442 -7.48 13.76 21.08
N PHE A 443 -6.54 13.68 20.13
CA PHE A 443 -6.78 14.09 18.74
C PHE A 443 -7.91 13.29 18.06
N THR A 444 -8.07 12.01 18.39
CA THR A 444 -9.17 11.20 17.87
C THR A 444 -10.52 11.70 18.41
N ALA A 445 -10.54 12.05 19.69
CA ALA A 445 -11.72 12.63 20.34
C ALA A 445 -12.08 13.99 19.70
N GLU A 446 -11.10 14.87 19.50
CA GLU A 446 -11.33 16.18 18.88
C GLU A 446 -11.82 16.07 17.43
N VAL A 447 -11.23 15.18 16.63
CA VAL A 447 -11.67 14.97 15.23
C VAL A 447 -13.12 14.48 15.18
N LEU A 448 -13.50 13.58 16.09
CA LEU A 448 -14.89 13.11 16.19
C LEU A 448 -15.85 14.16 16.72
N ALA A 449 -15.38 15.14 17.50
CA ALA A 449 -16.20 16.25 17.93
C ALA A 449 -16.50 17.23 16.79
N ILE A 450 -15.61 17.31 15.79
CA ILE A 450 -15.74 18.21 14.63
C ILE A 450 -16.65 17.62 13.55
N CYS A 451 -16.66 16.29 13.43
CA CYS A 451 -17.39 15.56 12.40
C CYS A 451 -18.79 15.17 12.87
#